data_AF-A0A3C0EKQ7-F1
#
_entry.id   AF-A0A3C0EKQ7-F1
#
_cell.length_a   1.000
_cell.length_b   1.000
_cell.length_c   1.000
_cell.angle_alpha   90.00
_cell.angle_beta   90.00
_cell.angle_gamma   90.00
#
_symmetry.space_group_name_H-M   'P 1'
#
loop_
_entity.id
_entity.type
_entity.pdbx_description
1 polymer ?
#
loop_
_entity_poly.entity_id
_entity_poly.type
_entity_poly.pdbx_seq_one_letter_code
_entity_poly.pdbx_strand_id
1 'polypeptide(L)'
;MKRLFQLTTVLFVSGLIGCSNTASLSSNTTIQNTKHIQIKAVTTQQQDNALVIQGSIERDRLYRGNMHGHVMVSVLDAAGTAIDQKTVAYSTTSLLPEGIRRTPFSVTLPGVSESSNRIVLQLHKRNTCECDV
;
A
#
# COMPACT_ATOMS: atom_id res chain seq x y z
N MET A 1 -2.72 -62.62 -27.46
CA MET A 1 -1.85 -61.44 -27.30
C MET A 1 -2.12 -60.46 -28.43
N LYS A 2 -2.69 -59.29 -28.13
CA LYS A 2 -2.59 -58.05 -28.94
C LYS A 2 -3.20 -56.93 -28.11
N ARG A 3 -2.31 -56.09 -27.56
CA ARG A 3 -2.65 -54.87 -26.83
C ARG A 3 -2.98 -53.80 -27.86
N LEU A 4 -4.12 -53.12 -27.72
CA LEU A 4 -4.32 -51.82 -28.36
C LEU A 4 -4.54 -50.78 -27.26
N PHE A 5 -3.50 -49.97 -27.11
CA PHE A 5 -3.46 -48.69 -26.40
C PHE A 5 -4.18 -47.64 -27.26
N GLN A 6 -5.03 -46.82 -26.65
CA GLN A 6 -5.36 -45.43 -27.03
C GLN A 6 -6.42 -44.96 -26.01
N LEU A 7 -6.06 -44.34 -24.89
CA LEU A 7 -5.63 -42.94 -24.72
C LEU A 7 -6.48 -41.93 -25.50
N THR A 8 -7.69 -41.67 -25.00
CA THR A 8 -8.42 -40.43 -25.29
C THR A 8 -8.42 -39.56 -24.03
N THR A 9 -7.56 -38.55 -24.10
CA THR A 9 -7.28 -37.52 -23.11
C THR A 9 -8.54 -36.68 -22.83
N VAL A 10 -8.94 -36.62 -21.56
CA VAL A 10 -9.99 -35.72 -21.06
C VAL A 10 -9.42 -34.30 -21.04
N LEU A 11 -9.83 -33.45 -21.99
CA LEU A 11 -9.58 -32.02 -21.94
C LEU A 11 -10.67 -31.36 -21.08
N PHE A 12 -10.46 -31.36 -19.76
CA PHE A 12 -11.19 -30.47 -18.86
C PHE A 12 -10.50 -29.10 -18.90
N VAL A 13 -11.02 -28.20 -19.73
CA VAL A 13 -10.66 -26.79 -19.69
C VAL A 13 -11.41 -26.17 -18.50
N SER A 14 -10.80 -26.26 -17.32
CA SER A 14 -11.21 -25.45 -16.18
C SER A 14 -10.75 -24.02 -16.44
N GLY A 15 -11.64 -23.20 -16.96
CA GLY A 15 -11.44 -21.75 -17.04
C GLY A 15 -11.16 -21.22 -15.64
N LEU A 16 -9.90 -20.84 -15.40
CA LEU A 16 -9.47 -20.07 -14.25
C LEU A 16 -10.10 -18.68 -14.34
N ILE A 17 -11.34 -18.54 -13.88
CA ILE A 17 -11.81 -17.25 -13.38
C ILE A 17 -11.20 -17.12 -11.99
N GLY A 18 -9.94 -16.71 -11.97
CA GLY A 18 -9.24 -16.32 -10.75
C GLY A 18 -9.93 -15.08 -10.20
N CYS A 19 -10.96 -15.27 -9.37
CA CYS A 19 -11.34 -14.25 -8.41
C CYS A 19 -10.15 -14.07 -7.48
N SER A 20 -9.33 -13.05 -7.74
CA SER A 20 -8.33 -12.58 -6.79
C SER A 20 -9.07 -12.17 -5.52
N ASN A 21 -9.09 -13.07 -4.53
CA ASN A 21 -9.72 -12.86 -3.24
C ASN A 21 -9.09 -11.62 -2.58
N THR A 22 -9.75 -10.48 -2.74
CA THR A 22 -9.34 -9.21 -2.13
C THR A 22 -9.83 -9.22 -0.69
N ALA A 23 -9.14 -9.94 0.17
CA ALA A 23 -9.42 -9.91 1.59
C ALA A 23 -8.89 -8.59 2.15
N SER A 24 -9.78 -7.66 2.52
CA SER A 24 -9.41 -6.53 3.36
C SER A 24 -9.25 -7.04 4.79
N LEU A 25 -8.02 -7.41 5.15
CA LEU A 25 -7.68 -7.71 6.53
C LEU A 25 -7.23 -6.39 7.16
N SER A 26 -7.81 -6.03 8.30
CA SER A 26 -7.61 -4.73 8.92
C SER A 26 -7.64 -4.90 10.43
N SER A 27 -6.47 -5.09 11.05
CA SER A 27 -6.34 -4.92 12.51
C SER A 27 -4.93 -4.60 13.02
N ASN A 28 -3.86 -4.68 12.22
CA ASN A 28 -2.48 -4.48 12.71
C ASN A 28 -1.71 -3.31 12.05
N THR A 29 -2.40 -2.20 11.76
CA THR A 29 -1.77 -1.02 11.14
C THR A 29 -1.73 0.17 12.12
N THR A 30 -0.53 0.67 12.40
CA THR A 30 -0.28 1.87 13.20
C THR A 30 0.05 3.04 12.28
N ILE A 31 -0.61 4.18 12.49
CA ILE A 31 -0.41 5.39 11.68
C ILE A 31 0.16 6.50 12.56
N GLN A 32 1.29 7.06 12.15
CA GLN A 32 1.94 8.21 12.80
C GLN A 32 1.79 9.46 11.92
N ASN A 33 0.85 10.31 12.31
CA ASN A 33 0.51 11.55 11.62
C ASN A 33 1.34 12.74 12.11
N THR A 34 1.29 13.83 11.34
CA THR A 34 1.86 15.12 11.74
C THR A 34 0.75 16.17 11.94
N LYS A 35 1.10 17.34 12.50
CA LYS A 35 0.14 18.40 12.87
C LYS A 35 -0.76 18.88 11.71
N HIS A 36 -0.25 18.92 10.48
CA HIS A 36 -0.95 19.52 9.34
C HIS A 36 -1.22 18.54 8.18
N ILE A 37 -0.75 17.30 8.32
CA ILE A 37 -0.79 16.29 7.27
C ILE A 37 -1.06 14.94 7.92
N GLN A 38 -2.05 14.23 7.41
CA GLN A 38 -2.55 12.99 7.96
C GLN A 38 -2.62 11.92 6.88
N ILE A 39 -2.31 10.69 7.25
CA ILE A 39 -2.59 9.51 6.46
C ILE A 39 -4.03 9.07 6.78
N LYS A 40 -4.83 8.84 5.74
CA LYS A 40 -6.26 8.52 5.79
C LYS A 40 -6.61 7.40 4.81
N ALA A 41 -7.74 6.75 5.06
CA ALA A 41 -8.29 5.70 4.19
C ALA A 41 -7.28 4.59 3.86
N VAL A 42 -6.53 4.15 4.88
CA VAL A 42 -5.53 3.10 4.69
C VAL A 42 -6.24 1.77 4.51
N THR A 43 -5.80 1.03 3.49
CA THR A 43 -6.18 -0.35 3.24
C THR A 43 -4.92 -1.18 3.09
N THR A 44 -4.97 -2.39 3.64
CA THR A 44 -3.95 -3.41 3.50
C THR A 44 -4.63 -4.63 2.91
N GLN A 45 -4.04 -5.20 1.87
CA GLN A 45 -4.61 -6.32 1.13
C GLN A 45 -3.48 -7.26 0.69
N GLN A 46 -3.72 -8.56 0.82
CA GLN A 46 -2.87 -9.57 0.21
C GLN A 46 -3.30 -9.76 -1.26
N GLN A 47 -2.36 -9.61 -2.20
CA GLN A 47 -2.59 -9.84 -3.62
C GLN A 47 -1.41 -10.59 -4.24
N ASP A 48 -1.67 -11.74 -4.88
CA ASP A 48 -0.71 -12.46 -5.74
C ASP A 48 0.71 -12.62 -5.13
N ASN A 49 0.80 -12.99 -3.85
CA ASN A 49 2.05 -13.10 -3.06
C ASN A 49 2.75 -11.77 -2.71
N ALA A 50 2.02 -10.66 -2.71
CA ALA A 50 2.50 -9.38 -2.22
C ALA A 50 1.49 -8.75 -1.25
N LEU A 51 2.02 -8.02 -0.28
CA LEU A 51 1.23 -7.15 0.56
C LEU A 51 1.10 -5.79 -0.13
N VAL A 52 -0.14 -5.39 -0.41
CA VAL A 52 -0.47 -4.10 -1.02
C VAL A 52 -1.05 -3.19 0.05
N ILE A 53 -0.39 -2.06 0.28
CA ILE A 53 -0.80 -1.05 1.26
C ILE A 53 -1.11 0.23 0.48
N GLN A 54 -2.35 0.69 0.59
CA GLN A 54 -2.84 1.87 -0.10
C GLN A 54 -3.43 2.85 0.90
N GLY A 55 -3.37 4.14 0.59
CA GLY A 55 -4.03 5.14 1.38
C GLY A 55 -3.98 6.50 0.72
N SER A 56 -4.34 7.51 1.49
CA SER A 56 -4.33 8.90 1.06
C SER A 56 -3.65 9.78 2.09
N ILE A 57 -2.95 10.79 1.60
CA ILE A 57 -2.33 11.82 2.41
C ILE A 57 -3.22 13.04 2.29
N GLU A 58 -3.81 13.44 3.41
CA GLU A 58 -4.73 14.54 3.50
C GLU A 58 -4.08 15.70 4.26
N ARG A 59 -4.15 16.88 3.66
CA ARG A 59 -3.72 18.13 4.27
C ARG A 59 -4.89 18.74 5.05
N ASP A 60 -4.59 19.32 6.21
CA ASP A 60 -5.54 20.19 6.91
C ASP A 60 -5.93 21.42 6.06
N ARG A 61 -7.19 21.84 6.14
CA ARG A 61 -7.73 22.98 5.39
C ARG A 61 -7.02 24.29 5.71
N LEU A 62 -6.48 24.43 6.92
CA LEU A 62 -5.86 25.67 7.40
C LEU A 62 -4.41 25.84 6.92
N TYR A 63 -3.74 24.79 6.43
CA TYR A 63 -2.35 24.89 5.98
C TYR A 63 -2.29 25.38 4.54
N ARG A 64 -1.66 26.54 4.27
CA ARG A 64 -1.64 27.18 2.94
C ARG A 64 -0.36 26.93 2.11
N GLY A 65 0.60 26.17 2.62
CA GLY A 65 1.84 25.87 1.91
C GLY A 65 1.75 24.68 0.96
N ASN A 66 2.62 24.66 -0.04
CA ASN A 66 2.98 23.42 -0.74
C ASN A 66 3.66 22.47 0.27
N MET A 67 3.43 21.17 0.11
CA MET A 67 4.04 20.17 0.97
C MET A 67 4.62 19.07 0.13
N HIS A 68 5.84 18.71 0.47
CA HIS A 68 6.59 17.61 -0.10
C HIS A 68 7.09 16.76 1.04
N GLY A 69 7.18 15.47 0.82
CA GLY A 69 7.63 14.55 1.84
C GLY A 69 7.54 13.12 1.37
N HIS A 70 7.49 12.22 2.33
CA HIS A 70 7.27 10.82 2.05
C HIS A 70 6.48 10.13 3.16
N VAL A 71 5.83 9.04 2.80
CA VAL A 71 5.31 8.04 3.72
C VAL A 71 6.34 6.93 3.79
N MET A 72 6.80 6.61 4.98
CA MET A 72 7.59 5.41 5.25
C MET A 72 6.64 4.31 5.73
N VAL A 73 6.70 3.16 5.06
CA VAL A 73 5.89 1.98 5.32
C VAL A 73 6.83 0.89 5.82
N SER A 74 6.75 0.56 7.10
CA SER A 74 7.56 -0.49 7.71
C SER A 74 6.66 -1.66 8.07
N VAL A 75 7.07 -2.86 7.67
CA VAL A 75 6.41 -4.10 8.09
C VAL A 75 7.29 -4.77 9.12
N LEU A 76 6.73 -4.99 10.30
CA LEU A 76 7.43 -5.52 11.45
C LEU A 76 6.95 -6.94 11.73
N ASP A 77 7.88 -7.81 12.13
CA ASP A 77 7.55 -9.12 12.68
C ASP A 77 6.89 -9.00 14.07
N ALA A 78 6.51 -10.14 14.65
CA ALA A 78 5.94 -10.20 15.99
C ALA A 78 6.90 -9.70 17.11
N ALA A 79 8.22 -9.72 16.87
CA ALA A 79 9.23 -9.20 17.79
C ALA A 79 9.44 -7.68 17.63
N GLY A 80 8.84 -7.06 16.60
CA GLY A 80 8.99 -5.64 16.28
C GLY A 80 10.18 -5.32 15.37
N THR A 81 10.85 -6.33 14.80
CA THR A 81 11.95 -6.15 13.83
C THR A 81 11.38 -5.85 12.45
N ALA A 82 11.97 -4.89 11.74
CA ALA A 82 11.56 -4.58 10.37
C ALA A 82 11.95 -5.73 9.42
N ILE A 83 10.94 -6.36 8.80
CA ILE A 83 11.10 -7.36 7.74
C ILE A 83 11.27 -6.68 6.38
N ASP A 84 10.50 -5.62 6.15
CA ASP A 84 10.58 -4.81 4.93
C ASP A 84 10.23 -3.36 5.24
N GLN A 85 10.77 -2.45 4.44
CA GLN A 85 10.52 -1.03 4.55
C GLN A 85 10.56 -0.36 3.17
N LYS A 86 9.53 0.41 2.87
CA LYS A 86 9.48 1.22 1.65
C LYS A 86 9.08 2.65 1.92
N THR A 87 9.55 3.53 1.06
CA THR A 87 9.28 4.96 1.12
C THR A 87 8.59 5.40 -0.15
N VAL A 88 7.46 6.11 -0.02
CA VAL A 88 6.73 6.70 -1.15
C VAL A 88 6.68 8.19 -1.00
N ALA A 89 7.21 8.91 -1.98
CA ALA A 89 7.15 10.36 -2.01
C ALA A 89 5.72 10.85 -2.22
N TYR A 90 5.40 12.00 -1.63
CA TYR A 90 4.17 12.71 -1.92
C TYR A 90 4.44 14.19 -2.18
N SER A 91 3.56 14.78 -2.97
CA SER A 91 3.46 16.22 -3.13
C SER A 91 2.00 16.64 -3.06
N THR A 92 1.74 17.73 -2.35
CA THR A 92 0.44 18.41 -2.34
C THR A 92 0.69 19.89 -2.65
N THR A 93 0.25 20.34 -3.83
CA THR A 93 0.33 21.75 -4.21
C THR A 93 -0.91 22.51 -3.75
N SER A 94 -0.76 23.76 -3.32
CA SER A 94 -1.87 24.60 -2.86
C SER A 94 -2.46 25.43 -4.01
N LEU A 95 -2.92 24.78 -5.09
CA LEU A 95 -3.44 25.51 -6.26
C LEU A 95 -4.88 26.03 -6.11
N LEU A 96 -5.64 25.61 -5.08
CA LEU A 96 -7.02 26.04 -4.85
C LEU A 96 -7.31 26.17 -3.33
N PRO A 97 -7.91 27.29 -2.87
CA PRO A 97 -8.11 27.56 -1.44
C PRO A 97 -9.16 26.68 -0.74
N GLU A 98 -10.09 26.02 -1.44
CA GLU A 98 -11.25 25.37 -0.81
C GLU A 98 -11.33 23.84 -0.93
N GLY A 99 -10.34 23.18 -1.55
CA GLY A 99 -10.36 21.72 -1.70
C GLY A 99 -9.60 20.98 -0.60
N ILE A 100 -10.20 19.93 0.00
CA ILE A 100 -9.45 18.87 0.68
C ILE A 100 -8.60 18.17 -0.40
N ARG A 101 -7.28 18.42 -0.39
CA ARG A 101 -6.35 17.78 -1.31
C ARG A 101 -5.87 16.47 -0.72
N ARG A 102 -6.24 15.38 -1.38
CA ARG A 102 -5.80 14.02 -1.08
C ARG A 102 -4.77 13.62 -2.12
N THR A 103 -3.58 13.23 -1.66
CA THR A 103 -2.57 12.60 -2.51
C THR A 103 -2.59 11.10 -2.22
N PRO A 104 -3.01 10.24 -3.17
CA PRO A 104 -2.98 8.81 -2.96
C PRO A 104 -1.53 8.31 -2.87
N PHE A 105 -1.31 7.26 -2.10
CA PHE A 105 -0.08 6.47 -2.12
C PHE A 105 -0.42 4.99 -2.18
N SER A 106 0.50 4.21 -2.78
CA SER A 106 0.40 2.76 -2.86
C SER A 106 1.79 2.17 -2.73
N VAL A 107 1.91 1.11 -1.94
CA VAL A 107 3.14 0.33 -1.74
C VAL A 107 2.82 -1.13 -1.95
N THR A 108 3.68 -1.81 -2.69
CA THR A 108 3.64 -3.27 -2.87
C THR A 108 4.91 -3.87 -2.27
N LEU A 109 4.74 -4.81 -1.34
CA LEU A 109 5.82 -5.52 -0.65
C LEU A 109 5.76 -7.01 -1.05
N PRO A 110 6.58 -7.44 -2.02
CA PRO A 110 6.54 -8.81 -2.52
C PRO A 110 7.09 -9.79 -1.47
N GLY A 111 6.47 -10.97 -1.35
CA GLY A 111 6.88 -12.02 -0.40
C GLY A 111 6.54 -11.71 1.06
N VAL A 112 5.86 -10.60 1.32
CA VAL A 112 5.39 -10.21 2.66
C VAL A 112 3.92 -10.62 2.79
N SER A 113 3.59 -11.28 3.91
CA SER A 113 2.21 -11.63 4.29
C SER A 113 1.70 -10.68 5.37
N GLU A 114 0.41 -10.35 5.38
CA GLU A 114 -0.21 -9.58 6.47
C GLU A 114 -0.38 -10.38 7.77
N SER A 115 -0.56 -11.70 7.66
CA SER A 115 -1.22 -12.55 8.68
C SER A 115 -0.65 -12.51 10.10
N SER A 116 0.59 -12.06 10.28
CA SER A 116 1.24 -11.94 11.60
C SER A 116 2.06 -10.67 11.77
N ASN A 117 2.01 -9.76 10.79
CA ASN A 117 2.93 -8.64 10.72
C ASN A 117 2.25 -7.34 11.14
N ARG A 118 3.00 -6.49 11.85
CA ARG A 118 2.55 -5.14 12.23
C ARG A 118 3.02 -4.14 11.20
N ILE A 119 2.09 -3.39 10.64
CA ILE A 119 2.37 -2.36 9.64
C ILE A 119 2.46 -1.02 10.36
N VAL A 120 3.53 -0.28 10.13
CA VAL A 120 3.70 1.08 10.66
C VAL A 120 3.84 2.05 9.50
N LEU A 121 2.97 3.04 9.46
CA LEU A 121 2.96 4.11 8.48
C LEU A 121 3.40 5.41 9.15
N GLN A 122 4.54 5.95 8.72
CA GLN A 122 5.11 7.17 9.28
C GLN A 122 5.16 8.26 8.22
N LEU A 123 4.58 9.40 8.55
CA LEU A 123 4.57 10.54 7.64
C LEU A 123 5.74 11.49 7.95
N HIS A 124 6.57 11.72 6.94
CA HIS A 124 7.67 12.66 7.03
C HIS A 124 7.44 13.83 6.08
N LYS A 125 7.59 15.05 6.60
CA LYS A 125 7.65 16.26 5.80
C LYS A 125 9.10 16.51 5.40
N ARG A 126 9.37 16.77 4.12
CA ARG A 126 10.67 17.26 3.67
C ARG A 126 10.75 18.74 4.01
N ASN A 127 11.74 19.14 4.82
CA ASN A 127 11.94 20.52 5.24
C ASN A 127 12.67 21.37 4.19
N THR A 128 13.29 20.74 3.20
CA THR A 128 13.88 21.44 2.05
C THR A 128 12.80 21.67 1.00
N CYS A 129 12.28 22.89 0.97
CA CYS A 129 11.77 23.48 -0.26
C CYS A 129 12.96 23.69 -1.20
N GLU A 130 13.50 22.61 -1.77
CA GLU A 130 14.11 22.71 -3.09
C GLU A 130 12.91 22.86 -4.03
N CYS A 131 12.37 24.08 -4.07
CA CYS A 131 11.61 24.51 -5.21
C CYS A 131 12.59 24.40 -6.38
N ASP A 132 12.34 23.44 -7.26
CA ASP A 132 12.95 23.43 -8.58
C ASP A 132 12.86 24.85 -9.18
N VAL A 133 13.99 25.25 -9.77
CA VAL A 133 14.31 26.52 -10.44
C VAL A 133 13.16 27.10 -11.27
#